data_AF-A0A2E2XGS0-F1
#
_entry.id   AF-A0A2E2XGS0-F1
#
_cell.length_a   1.000
_cell.length_b   1.000
_cell.length_c   1.000
_cell.angle_alpha   90.00
_cell.angle_beta   90.00
_cell.angle_gamma   90.00
#
_symmetry.space_group_name_H-M   'P 1'
#
loop_
_entity.id
_entity.type
_entity.pdbx_description
1 polymer ?
#
loop_
_entity_poly.entity_id
_entity_poly.type
_entity_poly.pdbx_seq_one_letter_code
_entity_poly.pdbx_strand_id
1 'polypeptide(L)'
;MELAWGAMVVVAFLVSGVYLKAITDPATELDLARMMYRSNHIYLLMSGLAVILWAQRKRTTSIGVVVSLLRYLAGLSIVIAPLIFVVAFIVEAGVIDSQRLWTFYGVIVLFAGVMATLLVSMVEELIAYYQR
;
A
#
# COMPACT_ATOMS: atom_id res chain seq x y z
N MET A 1 -10.56 8.25 -10.13
CA MET A 1 -9.12 8.33 -10.44
C MET A 1 -8.30 7.36 -9.60
N GLU A 2 -8.55 7.21 -8.29
CA GLU A 2 -7.79 6.24 -7.47
C GLU A 2 -7.96 4.78 -7.90
N LEU A 3 -9.12 4.40 -8.45
CA LEU A 3 -9.31 3.04 -8.98
C LEU A 3 -8.32 2.72 -10.10
N ALA A 4 -8.12 3.65 -11.04
CA ALA A 4 -7.14 3.52 -12.12
C ALA A 4 -5.71 3.48 -11.57
N TRP A 5 -5.43 4.27 -10.53
CA TRP A 5 -4.15 4.22 -9.82
C TRP A 5 -3.90 2.85 -9.20
N GLY A 6 -4.86 2.31 -8.46
CA GLY A 6 -4.77 0.97 -7.86
C GLY A 6 -4.57 -0.12 -8.91
N ALA A 7 -5.30 -0.04 -10.03
CA ALA A 7 -5.10 -0.95 -11.16
C ALA A 7 -3.69 -0.83 -11.75
N MET A 8 -3.15 0.38 -11.89
CA MET A 8 -1.80 0.62 -12.38
C MET A 8 -0.74 0.04 -11.44
N VAL A 9 -0.93 0.13 -10.12
CA VAL A 9 -0.06 -0.51 -9.13
C VAL A 9 -0.12 -2.03 -9.24
N VAL A 10 -1.29 -2.62 -9.47
CA VAL A 10 -1.42 -4.07 -9.72
C VAL A 10 -0.71 -4.48 -11.01
N VAL A 11 -0.75 -3.65 -12.07
CA VAL A 11 0.06 -3.88 -13.27
C VAL A 11 1.56 -3.81 -12.95
N ALA A 12 2.00 -2.83 -12.17
CA ALA A 12 3.39 -2.75 -11.72
C ALA A 12 3.81 -3.99 -10.91
N PHE A 13 2.90 -4.53 -10.10
CA PHE A 13 3.09 -5.80 -9.41
C PHE A 13 3.33 -6.95 -10.40
N LEU A 14 2.48 -7.10 -11.43
CA LEU A 14 2.66 -8.15 -12.44
C LEU A 14 4.01 -8.02 -13.17
N VAL A 15 4.38 -6.80 -13.56
CA VAL A 15 5.67 -6.51 -14.22
C VAL A 15 6.84 -6.87 -13.30
N SER A 16 6.77 -6.50 -12.02
CA SER A 16 7.81 -6.84 -11.04
C SER A 16 7.95 -8.36 -10.85
N GLY A 17 6.87 -9.13 -10.96
CA GLY A 17 6.91 -10.60 -10.90
C GLY A 17 7.60 -11.23 -12.10
N VAL A 18 7.39 -10.67 -13.30
CA VAL A 18 8.13 -11.08 -14.52
C VAL A 18 9.61 -10.76 -14.37
N TYR A 19 9.94 -9.57 -13.85
CA TYR A 19 11.32 -9.19 -13.56
C TYR A 19 11.99 -10.16 -12.58
N LEU A 20 11.31 -10.52 -11.49
CA LEU A 20 11.80 -11.51 -10.53
C LEU A 20 12.13 -12.83 -11.22
N LYS A 21 11.24 -13.33 -12.07
CA LYS A 21 11.47 -14.58 -12.81
C LYS A 21 12.71 -14.49 -13.72
N ALA A 22 13.00 -13.33 -14.29
CA ALA A 22 14.14 -13.12 -15.18
C ALA A 22 15.47 -13.05 -14.45
N ILE A 23 15.52 -12.45 -13.25
CA ILE A 23 16.76 -12.29 -12.48
C ILE A 23 17.09 -13.50 -11.59
N THR A 24 16.09 -14.33 -11.27
CA THR A 24 16.28 -15.47 -10.36
C THR A 24 16.85 -16.67 -11.12
N ASP A 25 18.15 -16.65 -11.42
CA ASP A 25 18.86 -17.83 -11.92
C ASP A 25 18.97 -18.88 -10.79
N PRO A 26 18.46 -20.12 -10.94
CA PRO A 26 18.48 -21.16 -9.90
C PRO A 26 19.86 -21.40 -9.28
N ALA A 27 20.95 -21.16 -10.03
CA ALA A 27 22.29 -21.63 -9.68
C ALA A 27 23.15 -20.69 -8.83
N THR A 28 22.81 -19.39 -8.68
CA THR A 28 23.83 -18.37 -8.37
C THR A 28 23.52 -17.35 -7.28
N GLU A 29 22.33 -17.36 -6.64
CA GLU A 29 22.03 -16.36 -5.59
C GLU A 29 21.66 -16.94 -4.22
N LEU A 30 22.21 -16.33 -3.16
CA LEU A 30 21.83 -16.53 -1.77
C LEU A 30 20.31 -16.39 -1.61
N ASP A 31 19.67 -17.39 -1.00
CA ASP A 31 18.22 -17.43 -0.73
C ASP A 31 17.65 -16.15 -0.11
N LEU A 32 18.47 -15.40 0.63
CA LEU A 32 18.08 -14.17 1.30
C LEU A 32 17.65 -13.04 0.34
N ALA A 33 18.40 -12.81 -0.74
CA ALA A 33 18.08 -11.74 -1.71
C ALA A 33 16.75 -12.03 -2.43
N ARG A 34 16.53 -13.29 -2.80
CA ARG A 34 15.26 -13.76 -3.37
C ARG A 34 14.09 -13.56 -2.42
N MET A 35 14.28 -13.83 -1.12
CA MET A 35 13.24 -13.58 -0.11
C MET A 35 12.92 -12.08 -0.02
N MET A 36 13.93 -11.19 -0.02
CA MET A 36 13.73 -9.75 0.06
C MET A 36 12.93 -9.21 -1.13
N TYR A 37 13.31 -9.61 -2.34
CA TYR A 37 12.60 -9.33 -3.59
C TYR A 37 11.14 -9.79 -3.56
N ARG A 38 10.89 -11.02 -3.08
CA ARG A 38 9.52 -11.55 -2.93
C ARG A 38 8.70 -10.80 -1.90
N SER A 39 9.29 -10.42 -0.77
CA SER A 39 8.58 -9.60 0.23
C SER A 39 8.17 -8.25 -0.33
N ASN A 40 9.08 -7.53 -1.00
CA ASN A 40 8.76 -6.23 -1.61
C ASN A 40 7.70 -6.35 -2.70
N HIS A 41 7.75 -7.42 -3.50
CA HIS A 41 6.73 -7.75 -4.48
C HIS A 41 5.33 -7.95 -3.84
N ILE A 42 5.24 -8.68 -2.72
CA ILE A 42 3.98 -8.86 -1.98
C ILE A 42 3.48 -7.52 -1.40
N TYR A 43 4.37 -6.67 -0.87
CA TYR A 43 3.98 -5.35 -0.37
C TYR A 43 3.43 -4.45 -1.48
N LEU A 44 3.98 -4.55 -2.69
CA LEU A 44 3.46 -3.83 -3.86
C LEU A 44 2.00 -4.24 -4.15
N LEU A 45 1.72 -5.56 -4.19
CA LEU A 45 0.36 -6.07 -4.35
C LEU A 45 -0.57 -5.57 -3.25
N MET A 46 -0.14 -5.70 -1.99
CA MET A 46 -0.91 -5.30 -0.82
C MET A 46 -1.29 -3.81 -0.91
N SER A 47 -0.34 -2.95 -1.29
CA SER A 47 -0.60 -1.52 -1.46
C SER A 47 -1.55 -1.21 -2.62
N GLY A 48 -1.44 -1.92 -3.75
CA GLY A 48 -2.36 -1.77 -4.89
C GLY A 48 -3.78 -2.17 -4.53
N LEU A 49 -3.95 -3.30 -3.82
CA LEU A 49 -5.25 -3.74 -3.32
C LEU A 49 -5.83 -2.73 -2.32
N ALA A 50 -5.01 -2.17 -1.42
CA ALA A 50 -5.47 -1.14 -0.48
C ALA A 50 -5.99 0.11 -1.19
N VAL A 51 -5.32 0.57 -2.25
CA VAL A 51 -5.80 1.69 -3.09
C VAL A 51 -7.15 1.38 -3.74
N ILE A 52 -7.32 0.17 -4.29
CA ILE A 52 -8.58 -0.25 -4.91
C ILE A 52 -9.71 -0.26 -3.88
N LEU A 53 -9.48 -0.87 -2.71
CA LEU A 53 -10.46 -0.92 -1.63
C LEU A 53 -10.82 0.47 -1.12
N TRP A 54 -9.84 1.36 -0.99
CA TRP A 54 -10.06 2.77 -0.65
C TRP A 54 -10.94 3.47 -1.70
N ALA A 55 -10.63 3.29 -2.98
CA ALA A 55 -11.37 3.91 -4.07
C ALA A 55 -12.85 3.49 -4.09
N GLN A 56 -13.14 2.23 -3.78
CA GLN A 56 -14.53 1.71 -3.68
C GLN A 56 -15.28 2.25 -2.46
N ARG A 57 -14.56 2.62 -1.40
CA ARG A 57 -15.15 3.01 -0.12
C ARG A 57 -15.59 4.47 -0.05
N LYS A 58 -15.29 5.32 -1.04
CA LYS A 58 -15.68 6.75 -1.04
C LYS A 58 -17.20 6.95 -0.86
N ARG A 59 -17.65 7.05 0.39
CA ARG A 59 -18.99 7.46 0.77
C ARG A 59 -19.00 8.98 0.95
N THR A 60 -20.02 9.58 0.36
CA THR A 60 -20.24 11.03 0.26
C THR A 60 -20.98 11.57 1.49
N THR A 61 -20.70 11.04 2.68
CA THR A 61 -21.36 11.52 3.89
C THR A 61 -20.61 12.76 4.39
N SER A 62 -21.25 13.92 4.31
CA SER A 62 -20.74 15.18 4.87
C SER A 62 -20.76 15.10 6.39
N ILE A 63 -19.68 14.57 6.97
CA ILE A 63 -19.45 14.51 8.40
C ILE A 63 -18.38 15.55 8.74
N GLY A 64 -18.50 16.16 9.92
CA GLY A 64 -17.76 17.36 10.34
C GLY A 64 -16.26 17.39 10.01
N VAL A 65 -15.70 18.60 10.02
CA VAL A 65 -14.36 18.95 9.51
C VAL A 65 -13.25 17.97 9.90
N VAL A 66 -13.24 17.48 11.14
CA VAL A 66 -12.24 16.52 11.65
C VAL A 66 -12.28 15.18 10.91
N VAL A 67 -13.47 14.62 10.66
CA VAL A 67 -13.64 13.34 9.97
C VAL A 67 -13.26 13.48 8.49
N SER A 68 -13.57 14.61 7.88
CA SER A 68 -13.15 14.94 6.52
C SER A 68 -11.62 15.01 6.40
N LEU A 69 -10.96 15.67 7.35
CA LEU A 69 -9.50 15.75 7.39
C LEU A 69 -8.85 14.37 7.57
N LEU A 70 -9.35 13.56 8.53
CA LEU A 70 -8.85 12.20 8.73
C LEU A 70 -9.02 11.32 7.48
N ARG A 71 -10.16 11.46 6.78
CA ARG A 71 -10.41 10.74 5.52
C ARG A 71 -9.43 11.17 4.44
N TYR A 72 -9.14 12.46 4.33
CA TYR A 72 -8.15 12.97 3.38
C TYR A 72 -6.75 12.41 3.67
N LEU A 73 -6.30 12.47 4.92
CA LEU A 73 -5.00 11.94 5.34
C LEU A 73 -4.89 10.43 5.16
N ALA A 74 -5.98 9.70 5.41
CA ALA A 74 -6.06 8.27 5.18
C ALA A 74 -5.87 7.94 3.69
N GLY A 75 -6.63 8.61 2.82
CA GLY A 75 -6.53 8.45 1.37
C GLY A 75 -5.15 8.81 0.84
N LEU A 76 -4.58 9.93 1.29
CA LEU A 76 -3.24 10.36 0.90
C LEU A 76 -2.18 9.32 1.28
N SER A 77 -2.23 8.81 2.51
CA SER A 77 -1.32 7.76 2.98
C SER A 77 -1.43 6.49 2.14
N ILE A 78 -2.65 6.02 1.87
CA ILE A 78 -2.89 4.82 1.06
C ILE A 78 -2.39 5.01 -0.38
N VAL A 79 -2.58 6.19 -0.97
CA VAL A 79 -2.15 6.50 -2.35
C VAL A 79 -0.63 6.64 -2.47
N ILE A 80 0.05 7.16 -1.44
CA ILE A 80 1.51 7.34 -1.43
C ILE A 80 2.25 6.03 -1.16
N ALA A 81 1.71 5.13 -0.33
CA ALA A 81 2.38 3.88 0.03
C ALA A 81 2.90 3.05 -1.16
N PRO A 82 2.12 2.83 -2.25
CA PRO A 82 2.63 2.16 -3.45
C PRO A 82 3.89 2.77 -4.04
N LEU A 83 3.99 4.11 -4.06
CA LEU A 83 5.18 4.79 -4.59
C LEU A 83 6.42 4.45 -3.75
N ILE A 84 6.26 4.43 -2.43
CA ILE A 84 7.32 4.04 -1.50
C ILE A 84 7.72 2.57 -1.74
N PHE A 85 6.77 1.67 -1.96
CA PHE A 85 7.08 0.27 -2.25
C PHE A 85 7.72 0.05 -3.62
N VAL A 86 7.38 0.85 -4.63
CA VAL A 86 8.11 0.84 -5.91
C VAL A 86 9.57 1.23 -5.69
N VAL A 87 9.82 2.29 -4.92
CA VAL A 87 11.19 2.72 -4.57
C VAL A 87 11.91 1.63 -3.77
N ALA A 88 11.25 1.04 -2.77
CA ALA A 88 11.81 -0.05 -1.97
C ALA A 88 12.15 -1.28 -2.85
N PHE A 89 11.30 -1.61 -3.82
CA PHE A 89 11.54 -2.71 -4.75
C PHE A 89 12.78 -2.47 -5.62
N ILE A 90 12.98 -1.25 -6.11
CA ILE A 90 14.12 -0.91 -6.98
C ILE A 90 15.42 -0.77 -6.17
N VAL A 91 15.37 -0.08 -5.02
CA VAL A 91 16.55 0.33 -4.26
C VAL A 91 17.02 -0.74 -3.28
N GLU A 92 16.09 -1.42 -2.59
CA GLU A 92 16.45 -2.30 -1.47
C GLU A 92 16.49 -3.77 -1.83
N ALA A 93 15.75 -4.20 -2.85
CA ALA A 93 15.60 -5.62 -3.10
C ALA A 93 16.87 -6.29 -3.67
N GLY A 94 17.71 -5.51 -4.38
CA GLY A 94 19.00 -5.97 -4.91
C GLY A 94 20.19 -5.78 -3.97
N VAL A 95 20.00 -5.15 -2.82
CA VAL A 95 21.06 -4.91 -1.84
C VAL A 95 20.74 -5.74 -0.59
N ILE A 96 21.67 -6.60 -0.18
CA ILE A 96 21.55 -7.32 1.09
C ILE A 96 21.83 -6.34 2.23
N ASP A 97 20.88 -5.47 2.50
CA ASP A 97 20.89 -4.51 3.60
C ASP A 97 19.82 -4.91 4.62
N SER A 98 20.19 -4.86 5.90
CA SER A 98 19.34 -5.18 7.03
C SER A 98 18.39 -4.04 7.40
N GLN A 99 18.70 -2.78 7.05
CA GLN A 99 17.94 -1.63 7.55
C GLN A 99 16.63 -1.36 6.80
N ARG A 100 16.53 -1.69 5.51
CA ARG A 100 15.31 -1.65 4.66
C ARG A 100 14.36 -0.47 4.95
N LEU A 101 14.92 0.74 5.03
CA LEU A 101 14.24 1.94 5.48
C LEU A 101 13.00 2.27 4.63
N TRP A 102 13.06 2.13 3.31
CA TRP A 102 11.94 2.37 2.41
C TRP A 102 10.82 1.36 2.61
N THR A 103 11.15 0.07 2.73
CA THR A 103 10.15 -0.96 3.06
C THR A 103 9.45 -0.61 4.37
N PHE A 104 10.22 -0.24 5.41
CA PHE A 104 9.70 0.13 6.72
C PHE A 104 8.77 1.36 6.65
N TYR A 105 9.20 2.44 6.00
CA TYR A 105 8.37 3.63 5.84
C TYR A 105 7.11 3.34 5.01
N GLY A 106 7.21 2.51 3.98
CA GLY A 106 6.06 2.09 3.17
C GLY A 106 5.01 1.35 4.01
N VAL A 107 5.47 0.44 4.88
CA VAL A 107 4.58 -0.29 5.81
C VAL A 107 3.94 0.67 6.82
N ILE A 108 4.70 1.59 7.42
CA ILE A 108 4.16 2.56 8.39
C ILE A 108 3.10 3.46 7.73
N VAL A 109 3.41 4.00 6.56
CA VAL A 109 2.48 4.89 5.83
C VAL A 109 1.22 4.15 5.45
N LEU A 110 1.34 2.93 4.93
CA LEU A 110 0.18 2.11 4.59
C LEU A 110 -0.65 1.76 5.83
N PHE A 111 0.00 1.34 6.92
CA PHE A 111 -0.65 1.02 8.18
C PHE A 111 -1.41 2.22 8.74
N ALA A 112 -0.79 3.40 8.80
CA ALA A 112 -1.42 4.62 9.26
C ALA A 112 -2.66 4.97 8.41
N GLY A 113 -2.56 4.83 7.08
CA GLY A 113 -3.68 5.03 6.16
C GLY A 113 -4.84 4.07 6.41
N VAL A 114 -4.55 2.78 6.59
CA VAL A 114 -5.57 1.76 6.88
C VAL A 114 -6.22 1.99 8.25
N MET A 115 -5.43 2.29 9.29
CA MET A 115 -5.96 2.59 10.63
C MET A 115 -6.85 3.83 10.64
N ALA A 116 -6.41 4.92 10.00
CA ALA A 116 -7.23 6.13 9.86
C ALA A 116 -8.54 5.83 9.11
N THR A 117 -8.49 4.99 8.08
CA THR A 117 -9.66 4.51 7.34
C THR A 117 -10.64 3.72 8.22
N LEU A 118 -10.14 2.87 9.12
CA LEU A 118 -10.96 2.13 10.08
C LEU A 118 -11.61 3.07 11.11
N LEU A 119 -10.86 3.99 11.68
CA LEU A 119 -11.37 4.99 12.63
C LEU A 119 -12.49 5.82 12.01
N VAL A 120 -12.31 6.28 10.76
CA VAL A 120 -13.36 6.97 10.02
C VAL A 120 -14.59 6.07 9.89
N SER A 121 -14.45 4.76 9.61
CA SER A 121 -15.59 3.83 9.51
C SER A 121 -16.42 3.78 10.78
N MET A 122 -15.73 3.59 11.91
CA MET A 122 -16.38 3.43 13.20
C MET A 122 -17.15 4.69 13.59
N VAL A 123 -16.58 5.87 13.30
CA VAL A 123 -17.26 7.14 13.56
C VAL A 123 -18.48 7.33 12.64
N GLU A 124 -18.37 6.98 11.35
CA GLU A 124 -19.51 7.03 10.42
C GLU A 124 -20.67 6.12 10.88
N GLU A 125 -20.36 4.89 11.28
CA GLU A 125 -21.35 3.92 11.75
C GLU A 125 -22.02 4.35 13.06
N LEU A 126 -21.24 4.88 14.02
CA LEU A 126 -21.77 5.38 15.28
C LEU A 126 -22.75 6.54 15.06
N ILE A 127 -22.39 7.49 14.18
CA ILE A 127 -23.28 8.62 13.86
C ILE A 127 -24.56 8.12 13.19
N ALA A 128 -24.44 7.19 12.23
CA ALA A 128 -25.59 6.62 11.54
C ALA A 128 -26.53 5.85 12.49
N TYR A 129 -25.99 5.23 13.54
CA TYR A 129 -26.78 4.56 14.58
C TYR A 129 -27.60 5.56 15.41
N TYR A 130 -27.03 6.69 15.82
CA TYR A 130 -27.74 7.71 16.61
C TYR A 130 -28.78 8.52 15.82
N GLN A 131 -28.74 8.50 14.49
CA GLN A 131 -29.69 9.20 13.63
C GLN A 131 -30.92 8.34 13.25
N ARG A 132 -30.97 7.08 13.66
CA ARG A 132 -32.12 6.17 13.48
C ARG A 132 -32.98 6.12 14.74
#